data_AF-A0A0F9L7X2-F1
#
_entry.id   AF-A0A0F9L7X2-F1
#
_cell.length_a   1.000
_cell.length_b   1.000
_cell.length_c   1.000
_cell.angle_alpha   90.00
_cell.angle_beta   90.00
_cell.angle_gamma   90.00
#
_symmetry.space_group_name_H-M   'P 1'
#
loop_
_entity.id
_entity.type
_entity.pdbx_description
1 polymer ?
#
loop_
_entity_poly.entity_id
_entity_poly.type
_entity_poly.pdbx_seq_one_letter_code
_entity_poly.pdbx_strand_id
1 'polypeptide(L)' 'MPGYDLIHRQLHDSASFRRLSEDSRNLFKYLLANKHRTSFGYYVLPDTYTAEDLQWSLVRLGWCPRRHGET' A
#
# COMPACT_ATOMS: atom_id res chain seq x y z
N MET A 1 23.09 9.31 0.34
CA MET A 1 23.28 7.93 -0.17
C MET A 1 21.91 7.35 -0.41
N PRO A 2 21.53 6.91 -1.63
CA PRO A 2 20.22 6.34 -1.83
C PRO A 2 20.18 5.00 -1.09
N GLY A 3 19.36 4.91 -0.04
CA GLY A 3 19.14 3.69 0.73
C GLY A 3 18.34 2.72 -0.13
N TYR A 4 18.99 1.66 -0.60
CA TYR A 4 18.34 0.56 -1.29
C TYR A 4 17.84 -0.44 -0.23
N ASP A 5 16.54 -0.40 0.07
CA ASP A 5 15.91 -1.42 0.89
C ASP A 5 15.87 -2.76 0.15
N LEU A 6 16.16 -3.85 0.86
CA LEU A 6 16.13 -5.21 0.33
C LEU A 6 14.68 -5.64 0.09
N ILE A 7 14.13 -5.27 -1.07
CA ILE A 7 12.83 -5.77 -1.52
C ILE A 7 12.98 -7.26 -1.85
N HIS A 8 12.05 -8.09 -1.36
CA HIS A 8 12.05 -9.54 -1.58
C HIS A 8 12.12 -9.85 -3.09
N ARG A 9 13.30 -10.30 -3.56
CA ARG A 9 13.64 -10.40 -5.00
C ARG A 9 12.63 -11.22 -5.81
N GLN A 10 12.08 -12.27 -5.20
CA GLN A 10 11.05 -13.13 -5.78
C GLN A 10 9.79 -12.37 -6.20
N LEU A 11 9.48 -11.28 -5.50
CA LEU A 11 8.28 -10.49 -5.76
C LEU A 11 8.44 -9.62 -7.00
N HIS A 12 9.65 -9.07 -7.20
CA HIS A 12 10.00 -8.26 -8.37
C HIS A 12 10.11 -9.08 -9.67
N ASP A 13 10.48 -10.36 -9.55
CA ASP A 13 10.59 -11.28 -10.68
C ASP A 13 9.27 -11.97 -11.03
N SER A 14 8.25 -11.86 -10.18
CA SER A 14 6.94 -12.46 -10.46
C SER A 14 6.21 -11.73 -11.60
N ALA A 15 5.79 -12.49 -12.61
CA ALA A 15 5.02 -11.98 -13.74
C ALA A 15 3.69 -11.34 -13.30
N SER A 16 3.07 -11.88 -12.25
CA SER A 16 1.84 -11.35 -11.66
C SER A 16 2.04 -9.95 -11.06
N PHE A 17 3.16 -9.72 -10.36
CA PHE A 17 3.45 -8.40 -9.79
C PHE A 17 3.81 -7.36 -10.85
N ARG A 18 4.51 -7.78 -11.92
CA ARG A 18 4.81 -6.88 -13.05
C ARG A 18 3.57 -6.46 -13.85
N ARG A 19 2.50 -7.26 -13.80
CA ARG A 19 1.20 -6.95 -14.44
C ARG A 19 0.34 -5.97 -13.63
N LEU A 20 0.69 -5.71 -12.36
CA LEU A 20 -0.03 -4.74 -11.54
C LEU A 20 0.24 -3.31 -12.00
N SER A 21 -0.73 -2.42 -11.77
CA SER A 21 -0.53 -0.99 -11.97
C SER A 21 0.61 -0.47 -11.10
N GLU A 22 1.20 0.65 -11.50
CA GLU A 22 2.26 1.30 -10.71
C GLU A 22 1.79 1.64 -9.30
N ASP A 23 0.55 2.12 -9.16
CA ASP A 23 -0.06 2.43 -7.88
C ASP A 23 -0.18 1.18 -6.98
N SER A 24 -0.63 0.05 -7.53
CA SER A 24 -0.70 -1.20 -6.76
C SER A 24 0.68 -1.68 -6.31
N ARG A 25 1.72 -1.51 -7.13
CA ARG A 25 3.10 -1.88 -6.75
C ARG A 25 3.65 -0.95 -5.68
N ASN A 26 3.35 0.35 -5.75
CA ASN A 26 3.77 1.33 -4.75
C ASN A 26 3.05 1.12 -3.41
N LEU A 27 1.75 0.86 -3.44
CA LEU A 27 0.97 0.52 -2.25
C LEU A 27 1.51 -0.75 -1.56
N PHE A 28 1.83 -1.78 -2.35
CA PHE A 28 2.41 -3.01 -1.82
C PHE A 28 3.77 -2.77 -1.14
N LYS A 29 4.67 -1.99 -1.76
CA LYS A 29 5.95 -1.60 -1.15
C LYS A 29 5.74 -0.82 0.14
N TYR A 30 4.78 0.11 0.15
CA TYR A 30 4.44 0.88 1.33
C TYR A 30 3.94 -0.02 2.48
N LEU A 31 3.06 -0.99 2.22
CA LEU A 31 2.62 -1.95 3.24
C LEU A 31 3.77 -2.80 3.82
N LEU A 32 4.80 -3.08 3.02
CA LEU A 32 6.00 -3.77 3.49
C LEU A 32 6.88 -2.88 4.39
N ALA A 33 6.99 -1.59 4.05
CA ALA A 33 7.88 -0.64 4.72
C ALA A 33 7.18 0.21 5.81
N ASN A 34 5.87 0.08 5.97
CA ASN A 34 5.09 0.93 6.88
C ASN A 34 5.56 0.77 8.34
N LYS A 35 5.85 1.90 8.97
CA LYS A 35 6.29 2.01 10.38
C LYS A 35 5.22 1.54 11.38
N HIS A 36 3.97 1.53 10.97
CA HIS A 36 2.83 1.07 11.76
C HIS A 36 2.62 -0.44 11.70
N ARG A 37 3.56 -1.22 11.11
CA ARG A 37 3.55 -2.68 11.18
C ARG A 37 3.46 -3.16 12.63
N THR A 38 2.32 -3.73 13.00
CA THR A 38 2.20 -4.50 14.24
C THR A 38 2.99 -5.81 14.08
N SER A 39 3.71 -6.25 15.11
CA SER A 39 4.63 -7.40 15.10
C SER A 39 4.03 -8.74 14.63
N PHE A 40 2.71 -8.83 14.43
CA PHE A 40 2.00 -10.01 13.96
C PHE A 40 1.75 -10.07 12.44
N GLY A 41 2.23 -9.09 11.66
CA GLY A 41 2.15 -9.13 10.20
C GLY A 41 0.75 -8.92 9.61
N TYR A 42 -0.26 -8.69 10.46
CA TYR A 42 -1.59 -8.26 10.06
C TYR A 42 -1.75 -6.79 10.40
N TYR A 43 -2.07 -5.99 9.38
CA TYR A 43 -2.28 -4.56 9.53
C TYR A 43 -3.49 -4.14 8.72
N VAL A 44 -4.47 -3.54 9.42
CA VAL A 44 -5.61 -2.87 8.80
C VAL A 44 -5.29 -1.40 8.81
N LEU A 45 -4.87 -0.88 7.66
CA LEU A 45 -4.61 0.54 7.49
C LEU A 45 -5.89 1.22 7.00
N PRO A 46 -6.41 2.25 7.69
CA PRO A 46 -7.50 3.04 7.15
C PRO A 46 -7.08 3.76 5.86
N ASP A 47 -8.01 3.90 4.92
CA ASP A 47 -7.76 4.57 3.63
C ASP A 47 -7.25 6.01 3.82
N THR A 48 -7.67 6.68 4.89
CA THR A 48 -7.25 8.06 5.23
C THR A 48 -5.77 8.16 5.60
N TYR A 49 -5.26 7.23 6.41
CA TYR A 49 -3.84 7.21 6.75
C TYR A 49 -2.98 6.82 5.55
N THR A 50 -3.44 5.87 4.73
CA THR A 50 -2.78 5.51 3.47
C THR A 50 -2.68 6.71 2.53
N ALA A 51 -3.78 7.47 2.40
CA ALA A 51 -3.84 8.67 1.57
C ALA A 51 -2.89 9.76 2.07
N GLU A 52 -2.86 10.00 3.37
CA GLU A 52 -1.98 11.01 3.99
C GLU A 52 -0.50 10.65 3.82
N ASP A 53 -0.12 9.41 4.15
CA ASP A 53 1.28 8.95 4.08
C ASP A 53 1.82 8.91 2.65
N LEU A 54 1.01 8.47 1.69
CA LEU A 54 1.38 8.41 0.27
C LEU A 54 1.17 9.74 -0.46
N GLN A 55 0.60 10.74 0.22
CA GLN A 55 0.09 11.98 -0.39
C GLN A 55 -0.82 11.74 -1.59
N TRP A 56 -1.65 10.70 -1.52
CA TRP A 56 -2.62 10.34 -2.54
C TRP A 56 -3.99 10.91 -2.20
N SER A 57 -4.79 11.21 -3.22
CA SER A 57 -6.19 11.54 -2.99
C SER A 57 -6.96 10.26 -2.63
N LEU A 58 -7.94 10.38 -1.74
CA LEU A 58 -8.83 9.27 -1.37
C LEU A 58 -9.51 8.62 -2.59
N VAL A 59 -9.87 9.42 -3.59
CA VAL A 59 -10.43 8.95 -4.87
C VAL A 59 -9.47 7.99 -5.58
N ARG A 60 -8.16 8.23 -5.52
CA ARG A 60 -7.13 7.38 -6.14
C ARG A 60 -7.03 6.01 -5.47
N LEU A 61 -7.31 5.93 -4.18
CA LEU A 61 -7.40 4.66 -3.44
C LEU A 61 -8.72 3.90 -3.68
N GLY A 62 -9.63 4.45 -4.51
CA GLY A 62 -10.96 3.88 -4.70
C GLY A 62 -11.89 4.13 -3.51
N TRP A 63 -11.53 5.07 -2.63
CA TRP A 63 -12.41 5.50 -1.56
C TRP A 63 -13.65 6.16 -2.17
N CYS A 64 -14.80 5.54 -1.91
CA CYS A 64 -16.09 6.06 -2.30
C CYS A 64 -16.82 6.48 -1.01
N PRO A 65 -17.24 7.76 -0.87
CA PRO A 65 -17.92 8.24 0.34
C PRO A 65 -19.21 7.47 0.68
N ARG A 66 -19.77 6.69 -0.26
CA ARG A 66 -21.01 5.92 -0.07
C ARG A 66 -20.87 4.58 0.66
N ARG A 67 -19.65 4.14 1.04
CA ARG A 67 -19.48 2.84 1.72
C ARG A 67 -19.55 2.87 3.26
N HIS A 68 -19.66 4.05 3.87
CA HIS A 68 -19.74 4.22 5.33
C HIS A 68 -21.10 4.78 5.77
N GLY A 69 -22.18 4.14 5.34
CA GLY A 69 -23.53 4.52 5.70
C GLY A 69 -24.47 3.34 5.64
N GLU A 70 -24.28 2.37 6.52
CA GLU A 70 -25.31 1.39 6.89
C GLU A 70 -25.03 0.91 8.33
N THR A 71 -25.83 1.48 9.25
CA THR A 71 -26.17 1.10 10.64
C THR A 71 -25.07 0.82 11.65
#